data_AF-A0A0D9QWU0-F1
#
_entry.id   AF-A0A0D9QWU0-F1
#
_cell.length_a   1.000
_cell.length_b   1.000
_cell.length_c   1.000
_cell.angle_alpha   90.00
_cell.angle_beta   90.00
_cell.angle_gamma   90.00
#
_symmetry.space_group_name_H-M   'P 1'
#
loop_
_entity.id
_entity.type
_entity.pdbx_description
1 polymer ?
#
loop_
_entity_poly.entity_id
_entity_poly.type
_entity_poly.pdbx_seq_one_letter_code
_entity_poly.pdbx_strand_id
1 'polypeptide(L)'
;VKEEKNGLAFWRIKEPRSLNESPLRSEEKIKHFSQLKSELFLKDNSLRRILPLIMELKVAAQKNFILKRLFWKTSDLFYFLVNKLHEYLPESRDKNALQNQSQRIDELVACIEIIQTLVLMFRETETESSRLNTLAAKKGTLFNLLVILISEPQIPKSCPVFDIQLVADSALVRMSFDAELQKLILEYTNTATALLYEILLVFQQGNLGLGSTKFAISWMMSFLQSCPPIITFVASIVKQVVRGLSASFQLLTPCQAVLLYQQFYILKSCLRHSRTLAEYIKNNYREEFRYFIHMPALQKRLPLCYPITQPTTQLFHEVLKLVE
;
A
#
# COMPACT_ATOMS: atom_id res chain seq x y z
N VAL A 1 65.35 -13.48 1.52
CA VAL A 1 65.98 -13.37 2.85
C VAL A 1 66.53 -11.95 2.96
N LYS A 2 65.93 -10.98 3.67
CA LYS A 2 64.75 -10.90 4.56
C LYS A 2 63.94 -9.62 4.13
N GLU A 3 62.62 -9.44 4.27
CA GLU A 3 61.79 -9.34 5.50
C GLU A 3 62.41 -8.39 6.54
N GLU A 4 61.76 -7.36 7.11
CA GLU A 4 60.35 -6.96 7.27
C GLU A 4 60.30 -5.39 7.35
N LYS A 5 59.23 -4.63 7.68
CA LYS A 5 57.92 -4.93 8.30
C LYS A 5 56.79 -3.95 7.84
N ASN A 6 55.61 -4.16 8.40
CA ASN A 6 54.32 -3.46 8.28
C ASN A 6 54.29 -2.03 8.86
N GLY A 7 53.35 -1.14 8.52
CA GLY A 7 52.25 -1.23 7.54
C GLY A 7 51.06 -0.32 7.90
N LEU A 8 50.10 -0.14 6.99
CA LEU A 8 48.72 0.29 7.27
C LEU A 8 47.84 0.10 6.01
N ALA A 9 47.19 -1.06 5.91
CA ALA A 9 46.37 -1.45 4.76
C ALA A 9 44.87 -1.53 5.14
N PHE A 10 44.23 -0.36 5.22
CA PHE A 10 42.79 -0.12 5.32
C PHE A 10 42.60 1.26 4.66
N TRP A 11 41.99 1.46 3.49
CA TRP A 11 40.78 0.82 2.95
C TRP A 11 40.87 0.67 1.43
N ARG A 12 40.76 -0.56 0.90
CA ARG A 12 40.34 -0.78 -0.49
C ARG A 12 39.10 -1.65 -0.47
N ILE A 13 37.96 -1.03 -0.16
CA ILE A 13 36.66 -1.69 -0.17
C ILE A 13 36.42 -2.20 -1.60
N LYS A 14 36.38 -3.52 -1.76
CA LYS A 14 35.92 -4.16 -2.98
C LYS A 14 34.47 -3.74 -3.22
N GLU A 15 34.20 -3.16 -4.36
CA GLU A 15 32.84 -3.14 -4.92
C GLU A 15 32.31 -4.58 -4.93
N PRO A 16 31.09 -4.83 -4.45
CA PRO A 16 30.43 -6.12 -4.66
C PRO A 16 30.00 -6.21 -6.12
N ARG A 17 30.93 -6.60 -7.01
CA ARG A 17 30.60 -7.00 -8.37
C ARG A 17 29.59 -8.14 -8.29
N SER A 18 28.36 -7.90 -8.74
CA SER A 18 27.31 -8.91 -8.84
C SER A 18 27.67 -9.93 -9.92
N LEU A 19 28.48 -10.92 -9.54
CA LEU A 19 28.90 -12.01 -10.40
C LEU A 19 27.72 -12.94 -10.72
N ASN A 20 27.28 -12.87 -11.97
CA ASN A 20 26.57 -13.91 -12.72
C ASN A 20 25.21 -14.36 -12.18
N GLU A 21 24.15 -13.62 -12.53
CA GLU A 21 22.96 -14.32 -13.01
C GLU A 21 23.28 -14.87 -14.40
N SER A 22 23.18 -16.20 -14.60
CA SER A 22 23.41 -16.79 -15.92
C SER A 22 22.28 -16.40 -16.89
N PRO A 23 22.57 -16.20 -18.20
CA PRO A 23 21.55 -15.86 -19.20
C PRO A 23 20.39 -16.88 -19.21
N LEU A 24 20.71 -18.18 -19.10
CA LEU A 24 19.77 -19.29 -19.00
C LEU A 24 18.74 -19.07 -17.87
N ARG A 25 19.20 -18.69 -16.67
CA ARG A 25 18.32 -18.42 -15.53
C ARG A 25 17.40 -17.22 -15.79
N SER A 26 17.88 -16.22 -16.54
CA SER A 26 17.06 -15.06 -16.94
C SER A 26 15.98 -15.42 -17.98
N GLU A 27 16.26 -16.35 -18.90
CA GLU A 27 15.26 -16.87 -19.83
C GLU A 27 14.18 -17.69 -19.14
N GLU A 28 14.55 -18.55 -18.18
CA GLU A 28 13.61 -19.31 -17.35
C GLU A 28 12.64 -18.38 -16.62
N LYS A 29 13.16 -17.30 -16.00
CA LYS A 29 12.36 -16.24 -15.36
C LYS A 29 11.40 -15.55 -16.33
N ILE A 30 11.81 -15.30 -17.59
CA ILE A 30 10.96 -14.69 -18.63
C ILE A 30 9.87 -15.66 -19.11
N LYS A 31 10.22 -16.94 -19.29
CA LYS A 31 9.26 -18.01 -19.65
C LYS A 31 8.21 -18.18 -18.56
N HIS A 32 8.62 -18.23 -17.30
CA HIS A 32 7.73 -18.32 -16.14
C HIS A 32 6.79 -17.12 -16.03
N PHE A 33 7.29 -15.89 -16.20
CA PHE A 33 6.44 -14.69 -16.25
C PHE A 33 5.42 -14.75 -17.41
N SER A 34 5.84 -15.25 -18.58
CA SER A 34 4.96 -15.39 -19.75
C SER A 34 3.87 -16.45 -19.53
N GLN A 35 4.20 -17.54 -18.83
CA GLN A 35 3.24 -18.55 -18.41
C GLN A 35 2.22 -17.96 -17.43
N LEU A 36 2.68 -17.36 -16.31
CA LEU A 36 1.81 -16.69 -15.33
C LEU A 36 0.90 -15.66 -15.99
N LYS A 37 1.43 -14.86 -16.93
CA LYS A 37 0.62 -13.95 -17.74
C LYS A 37 -0.48 -14.70 -18.49
N SER A 38 -0.13 -15.76 -19.24
CA SER A 38 -1.10 -16.50 -20.04
C SER A 38 -2.22 -17.13 -19.19
N GLU A 39 -1.87 -17.66 -18.01
CA GLU A 39 -2.82 -18.28 -17.08
C GLU A 39 -3.76 -17.25 -16.44
N LEU A 40 -3.24 -16.08 -16.05
CA LEU A 40 -4.04 -14.95 -15.55
C LEU A 40 -5.00 -14.35 -16.59
N PHE A 41 -4.77 -14.57 -17.90
CA PHE A 41 -5.65 -14.09 -18.97
C PHE A 41 -6.56 -15.18 -19.56
N LEU A 42 -6.62 -16.38 -18.97
CA LEU A 42 -7.57 -17.42 -19.39
C LEU A 42 -9.03 -16.96 -19.20
N LYS A 43 -9.98 -17.61 -19.89
CA LYS A 43 -11.40 -17.25 -19.78
C LYS A 43 -12.01 -17.60 -18.40
N ASP A 44 -11.50 -18.62 -17.72
CA ASP A 44 -11.91 -18.99 -16.35
C ASP A 44 -11.12 -18.14 -15.33
N ASN A 45 -11.61 -16.93 -15.13
CA ASN A 45 -11.05 -15.91 -14.23
C ASN A 45 -11.70 -15.94 -12.84
N SER A 46 -11.94 -17.15 -12.31
CA SER A 46 -12.47 -17.36 -10.96
C SER A 46 -11.41 -17.05 -9.89
N LEU A 47 -11.87 -16.55 -8.73
CA LEU A 47 -10.99 -16.13 -7.62
C LEU A 47 -10.03 -17.25 -7.17
N ARG A 48 -10.55 -18.49 -7.09
CA ARG A 48 -9.77 -19.69 -6.73
C ARG A 48 -8.60 -19.99 -7.67
N ARG A 49 -8.66 -19.58 -8.94
CA ARG A 49 -7.58 -19.74 -9.92
C ARG A 49 -6.64 -18.54 -9.96
N ILE A 50 -7.18 -17.34 -9.85
CA ILE A 50 -6.38 -16.10 -9.91
C ILE A 50 -5.51 -15.92 -8.66
N LEU A 51 -6.05 -16.21 -7.47
CA LEU A 51 -5.37 -15.87 -6.21
C LEU A 51 -4.00 -16.58 -6.06
N PRO A 52 -3.83 -17.89 -6.32
CA PRO A 52 -2.52 -18.54 -6.30
C PRO A 52 -1.53 -17.94 -7.30
N LEU A 53 -1.97 -17.61 -8.52
CA LEU A 53 -1.13 -17.02 -9.57
C LEU A 53 -0.63 -15.62 -9.19
N ILE A 54 -1.46 -14.84 -8.50
CA ILE A 54 -1.07 -13.53 -7.96
C ILE A 54 -0.07 -13.68 -6.81
N MET A 55 -0.29 -14.63 -5.89
CA MET A 55 0.67 -14.93 -4.82
C MET A 55 2.02 -15.39 -5.38
N GLU A 56 2.02 -16.23 -6.42
CA GLU A 56 3.23 -16.68 -7.10
C GLU A 56 3.96 -15.52 -7.80
N LEU A 57 3.24 -14.67 -8.53
CA LEU A 57 3.78 -13.45 -9.12
C LEU A 57 4.39 -12.52 -8.06
N LYS A 58 3.73 -12.36 -6.91
CA LYS A 58 4.22 -11.57 -5.76
C LYS A 58 5.53 -12.14 -5.23
N VAL A 59 5.58 -13.44 -4.91
CA VAL A 59 6.78 -14.11 -4.36
C VAL A 59 7.93 -14.10 -5.36
N ALA A 60 7.66 -14.27 -6.66
CA ALA A 60 8.68 -14.24 -7.70
C ALA A 60 9.23 -12.81 -7.91
N ALA A 61 8.37 -11.78 -7.89
CA ALA A 61 8.78 -10.38 -8.02
C ALA A 61 9.50 -9.83 -6.78
N GLN A 62 9.26 -10.38 -5.58
CA GLN A 62 10.05 -10.07 -4.37
C GLN A 62 11.52 -10.49 -4.52
N LYS A 63 11.77 -11.62 -5.18
CA LYS A 63 13.11 -12.19 -5.35
C LYS A 63 13.84 -11.68 -6.59
N ASN A 64 13.15 -11.00 -7.51
CA ASN A 64 13.68 -10.71 -8.83
C ASN A 64 13.08 -9.44 -9.47
N PHE A 65 13.91 -8.40 -9.56
CA PHE A 65 13.58 -7.12 -10.20
C PHE A 65 13.13 -7.26 -11.67
N ILE A 66 13.63 -8.26 -12.40
CA ILE A 66 13.26 -8.49 -13.82
C ILE A 66 11.75 -8.66 -13.97
N LEU A 67 11.05 -9.29 -13.01
CA LEU A 67 9.60 -9.46 -13.08
C LEU A 67 8.85 -8.14 -12.89
N LYS A 68 9.30 -7.26 -11.99
CA LYS A 68 8.74 -5.91 -11.84
C LYS A 68 8.87 -5.12 -13.15
N ARG A 69 10.02 -5.25 -13.81
CA ARG A 69 10.28 -4.64 -15.13
C ARG A 69 9.38 -5.21 -16.24
N LEU A 70 9.21 -6.54 -16.30
CA LEU A 70 8.34 -7.20 -17.27
C LEU A 70 6.86 -6.85 -17.06
N PHE A 71 6.43 -6.71 -15.78
CA PHE A 71 5.10 -6.22 -15.41
C PHE A 71 4.85 -4.83 -16.00
N TRP A 72 5.74 -3.85 -15.77
CA TRP A 72 5.57 -2.50 -16.33
C TRP A 72 5.71 -2.40 -17.84
N LYS A 73 6.46 -3.30 -18.49
CA LYS A 73 6.44 -3.45 -19.96
C LYS A 73 5.13 -4.05 -20.48
N THR A 74 4.41 -4.80 -19.65
CA THR A 74 3.16 -5.50 -19.99
C THR A 74 1.97 -4.82 -19.33
N SER A 75 1.62 -3.63 -19.84
CA SER A 75 0.58 -2.76 -19.25
C SER A 75 -0.76 -3.45 -18.95
N ASP A 76 -1.12 -4.49 -19.72
CA ASP A 76 -2.33 -5.29 -19.53
C ASP A 76 -2.46 -5.91 -18.14
N LEU A 77 -1.35 -6.34 -17.52
CA LEU A 77 -1.39 -6.97 -16.20
C LEU A 77 -1.77 -5.96 -15.11
N PHE A 78 -1.27 -4.72 -15.20
CA PHE A 78 -1.71 -3.64 -14.31
C PHE A 78 -3.21 -3.37 -14.48
N TYR A 79 -3.70 -3.29 -15.73
CA TYR A 79 -5.13 -3.06 -15.99
C TYR A 79 -6.00 -4.23 -15.49
N PHE A 80 -5.55 -5.47 -15.67
CA PHE A 80 -6.25 -6.66 -15.19
C PHE A 80 -6.39 -6.67 -13.67
N LEU A 81 -5.30 -6.43 -12.93
CA LEU A 81 -5.30 -6.39 -11.47
C LEU A 81 -6.24 -5.30 -10.92
N VAL A 82 -6.22 -4.10 -11.49
CA VAL A 82 -7.13 -3.02 -11.07
C VAL A 82 -8.59 -3.33 -11.41
N ASN A 83 -8.87 -3.95 -12.55
CA ASN A 83 -10.22 -4.40 -12.90
C ASN A 83 -10.72 -5.49 -11.94
N LYS A 84 -9.83 -6.39 -11.48
CA LYS A 84 -10.17 -7.44 -10.50
C LYS A 84 -10.45 -6.87 -9.10
N LEU A 85 -9.73 -5.82 -8.67
CA LEU A 85 -10.11 -5.07 -7.47
C LEU A 85 -11.53 -4.51 -7.57
N HIS A 86 -11.87 -3.89 -8.70
CA HIS A 86 -13.22 -3.37 -8.92
C HIS A 86 -14.30 -4.47 -8.93
N GLU A 87 -14.01 -5.66 -9.49
CA GLU A 87 -14.94 -6.79 -9.55
C GLU A 87 -15.24 -7.43 -8.18
N TYR A 88 -14.25 -7.45 -7.27
CA TYR A 88 -14.36 -8.07 -5.96
C TYR A 88 -14.78 -7.10 -4.85
N LEU A 89 -14.60 -5.79 -5.02
CA LEU A 89 -15.04 -4.80 -4.03
C LEU A 89 -16.57 -4.62 -4.04
N PRO A 90 -17.20 -4.48 -2.85
CA PRO A 90 -18.64 -4.67 -2.68
C PRO A 90 -19.53 -3.62 -3.35
N GLU A 91 -19.02 -2.41 -3.65
CA GLU A 91 -19.78 -1.35 -4.31
C GLU A 91 -20.15 -1.67 -5.78
N SER A 92 -19.48 -2.65 -6.41
CA SER A 92 -19.69 -3.00 -7.82
C SER A 92 -20.78 -4.06 -8.07
N ARG A 93 -21.34 -4.65 -7.02
CA ARG A 93 -22.32 -5.75 -7.13
C ARG A 93 -23.67 -5.38 -6.55
N ASP A 94 -24.71 -5.94 -7.17
CA ASP A 94 -26.10 -5.64 -6.86
C ASP A 94 -26.45 -5.98 -5.40
N LYS A 95 -27.13 -5.04 -4.71
CA LYS A 95 -27.40 -5.10 -3.27
C LYS A 95 -28.34 -6.24 -2.87
N ASN A 96 -29.01 -6.82 -3.85
CA ASN A 96 -29.97 -7.91 -3.69
C ASN A 96 -29.32 -9.30 -3.69
N ALA A 97 -28.03 -9.41 -4.01
CA ALA A 97 -27.32 -10.68 -3.97
C ALA A 97 -27.01 -11.07 -2.52
N LEU A 98 -27.76 -12.07 -2.01
CA LEU A 98 -27.59 -12.66 -0.68
C LEU A 98 -26.27 -13.49 -0.61
N GLN A 99 -25.13 -12.80 -0.66
CA GLN A 99 -23.82 -13.46 -0.76
C GLN A 99 -23.38 -14.05 0.58
N ASN A 100 -22.89 -15.29 0.53
CA ASN A 100 -22.32 -16.00 1.67
C ASN A 100 -21.20 -15.17 2.29
N GLN A 101 -21.28 -14.94 3.61
CA GLN A 101 -20.32 -14.10 4.34
C GLN A 101 -18.87 -14.59 4.18
N SER A 102 -18.64 -15.91 4.14
CA SER A 102 -17.32 -16.50 3.86
C SER A 102 -16.75 -16.10 2.49
N GLN A 103 -17.59 -15.98 1.45
CA GLN A 103 -17.14 -15.53 0.13
C GLN A 103 -16.67 -14.07 0.17
N ARG A 104 -17.26 -13.23 1.02
CA ARG A 104 -16.80 -11.84 1.21
C ARG A 104 -15.44 -11.75 1.90
N ILE A 105 -15.11 -12.70 2.78
CA ILE A 105 -13.76 -12.84 3.33
C ILE A 105 -12.78 -13.23 2.23
N ASP A 106 -13.08 -14.27 1.44
CA ASP A 106 -12.23 -14.70 0.31
C ASP A 106 -11.98 -13.56 -0.70
N GLU A 107 -13.02 -12.79 -1.04
CA GLU A 107 -12.95 -11.61 -1.91
C GLU A 107 -12.07 -10.50 -1.31
N LEU A 108 -12.17 -10.22 0.00
CA LEU A 108 -11.35 -9.20 0.66
C LEU A 108 -9.88 -9.64 0.78
N VAL A 109 -9.62 -10.92 1.07
CA VAL A 109 -8.26 -11.50 1.05
C VAL A 109 -7.64 -11.37 -0.35
N ALA A 110 -8.40 -11.67 -1.40
CA ALA A 110 -7.93 -11.50 -2.78
C ALA A 110 -7.64 -10.02 -3.10
N CYS A 111 -8.46 -9.07 -2.63
CA CYS A 111 -8.19 -7.64 -2.77
C CYS A 111 -6.90 -7.21 -2.06
N ILE A 112 -6.68 -7.65 -0.81
CA ILE A 112 -5.43 -7.38 -0.07
C ILE A 112 -4.22 -7.90 -0.86
N GLU A 113 -4.28 -9.13 -1.35
CA GLU A 113 -3.21 -9.77 -2.14
C GLU A 113 -2.91 -9.03 -3.45
N ILE A 114 -3.93 -8.56 -4.17
CA ILE A 114 -3.75 -7.72 -5.36
C ILE A 114 -3.07 -6.40 -4.99
N ILE A 115 -3.52 -5.69 -3.94
CA ILE A 115 -2.93 -4.40 -3.53
C ILE A 115 -1.48 -4.61 -3.06
N GLN A 116 -1.18 -5.65 -2.27
CA GLN A 116 0.19 -5.99 -1.86
C GLN A 116 1.09 -6.27 -3.08
N THR A 117 0.57 -6.96 -4.10
CA THR A 117 1.29 -7.21 -5.35
C THR A 117 1.55 -5.91 -6.10
N LEU A 118 0.56 -5.01 -6.19
CA LEU A 118 0.75 -3.68 -6.78
C LEU A 118 1.81 -2.87 -6.02
N VAL A 119 1.76 -2.79 -4.69
CA VAL A 119 2.78 -2.10 -3.85
C VAL A 119 4.19 -2.60 -4.21
N LEU A 120 4.36 -3.91 -4.29
CA LEU A 120 5.63 -4.52 -4.66
C LEU A 120 6.10 -4.14 -6.07
N MET A 121 5.19 -4.07 -7.04
CA MET A 121 5.51 -3.67 -8.42
C MET A 121 5.88 -2.19 -8.52
N PHE A 122 5.28 -1.29 -7.73
CA PHE A 122 5.65 0.12 -7.70
C PHE A 122 7.04 0.37 -7.07
N ARG A 123 7.40 -0.37 -6.02
CA ARG A 123 8.69 -0.21 -5.30
C ARG A 123 9.90 -0.49 -6.16
N GLU A 124 10.90 0.40 -6.09
CA GLU A 124 12.22 0.29 -6.76
C GLU A 124 12.16 0.41 -8.29
N THR A 125 11.01 0.81 -8.85
CA THR A 125 10.79 0.93 -10.30
C THR A 125 10.83 2.37 -10.82
N GLU A 126 11.50 3.26 -10.09
CA GLU A 126 11.62 4.69 -10.41
C GLU A 126 12.30 4.93 -11.76
N THR A 127 13.23 4.05 -12.14
CA THR A 127 13.99 4.08 -13.38
C THR A 127 13.29 3.45 -14.59
N GLU A 128 12.19 2.71 -14.40
CA GLU A 128 11.50 2.01 -15.49
C GLU A 128 10.46 2.92 -16.17
N SER A 129 10.85 3.53 -17.29
CA SER A 129 10.01 4.47 -18.07
C SER A 129 8.67 3.88 -18.54
N SER A 130 8.59 2.56 -18.74
CA SER A 130 7.35 1.86 -19.10
C SER A 130 6.25 1.95 -18.04
N ARG A 131 6.62 2.17 -16.77
CA ARG A 131 5.68 2.44 -15.67
C ARG A 131 4.89 3.72 -15.90
N LEU A 132 5.59 4.83 -16.15
CA LEU A 132 4.95 6.13 -16.44
C LEU A 132 4.08 6.06 -17.70
N ASN A 133 4.53 5.33 -18.72
CA ASN A 133 3.77 5.12 -19.95
C ASN A 133 2.47 4.33 -19.70
N THR A 134 2.54 3.24 -18.92
CA THR A 134 1.37 2.43 -18.52
C THR A 134 0.35 3.26 -17.75
N LEU A 135 0.81 4.02 -16.75
CA LEU A 135 -0.06 4.89 -15.94
C LEU A 135 -0.67 6.05 -16.74
N ALA A 136 0.05 6.57 -17.74
CA ALA A 136 -0.43 7.65 -18.61
C ALA A 136 -1.37 7.18 -19.72
N ALA A 137 -1.22 5.94 -20.20
CA ALA A 137 -1.98 5.40 -21.32
C ALA A 137 -3.46 5.13 -20.99
N LYS A 138 -3.76 4.64 -19.78
CA LYS A 138 -5.14 4.52 -19.26
C LYS A 138 -5.30 5.25 -17.93
N LYS A 139 -5.31 6.58 -17.99
CA LYS A 139 -5.56 7.45 -16.82
C LYS A 139 -6.81 7.03 -16.02
N GLY A 140 -7.89 6.63 -16.70
CA GLY A 140 -9.11 6.12 -16.05
C GLY A 140 -8.87 4.94 -15.11
N THR A 141 -7.99 4.00 -15.47
CA THR A 141 -7.66 2.86 -14.59
C THR A 141 -6.88 3.31 -13.36
N LEU A 142 -5.96 4.27 -13.49
CA LEU A 142 -5.27 4.85 -12.33
C LEU A 142 -6.25 5.61 -11.41
N PHE A 143 -7.21 6.35 -11.97
CA PHE A 143 -8.24 7.04 -11.18
C PHE A 143 -9.18 6.07 -10.45
N ASN A 144 -9.62 5.01 -11.12
CA ASN A 144 -10.42 3.96 -10.48
C ASN A 144 -9.65 3.31 -9.33
N LEU A 145 -8.35 3.04 -9.51
CA LEU A 145 -7.48 2.57 -8.43
C LEU A 145 -7.39 3.58 -7.28
N LEU A 146 -7.21 4.88 -7.56
CA LEU A 146 -7.16 5.91 -6.51
C LEU A 146 -8.46 5.95 -5.69
N VAL A 147 -9.63 5.88 -6.34
CA VAL A 147 -10.94 5.81 -5.65
C VAL A 147 -11.02 4.55 -4.79
N ILE A 148 -10.67 3.38 -5.34
CA ILE A 148 -10.63 2.09 -4.63
C ILE A 148 -9.78 2.15 -3.34
N LEU A 149 -8.66 2.87 -3.35
CA LEU A 149 -7.74 2.96 -2.21
C LEU A 149 -8.21 3.90 -1.10
N ILE A 150 -9.06 4.89 -1.42
CA ILE A 150 -9.64 5.82 -0.44
C ILE A 150 -11.05 5.43 0.02
N SER A 151 -11.74 4.54 -0.71
CA SER A 151 -12.99 3.95 -0.25
C SER A 151 -12.77 2.91 0.84
N GLU A 152 -13.57 2.96 1.89
CA GLU A 152 -13.67 1.88 2.88
C GLU A 152 -14.43 0.69 2.26
N PRO A 153 -13.96 -0.56 2.41
CA PRO A 153 -14.66 -1.72 1.87
C PRO A 153 -16.02 -1.88 2.55
N GLN A 154 -17.10 -1.58 1.83
CA GLN A 154 -18.49 -1.61 2.32
C GLN A 154 -19.01 -3.04 2.50
N ILE A 155 -18.67 -3.69 3.60
CA ILE A 155 -19.17 -5.05 3.88
C ILE A 155 -20.58 -4.97 4.48
N PRO A 156 -21.58 -5.68 3.91
CA PRO A 156 -22.93 -5.69 4.47
C PRO A 156 -22.91 -6.14 5.93
N LYS A 157 -23.32 -5.26 6.84
CA LYS A 157 -23.49 -5.61 8.26
C LYS A 157 -24.51 -6.74 8.34
N SER A 158 -24.18 -7.79 9.08
CA SER A 158 -25.06 -8.94 9.26
C SER A 158 -26.40 -8.47 9.85
N CYS A 159 -27.51 -8.72 9.15
CA CYS A 159 -28.84 -8.42 9.69
C CYS A 159 -28.99 -9.07 11.07
N PRO A 160 -29.64 -8.42 12.05
CA PRO A 160 -30.08 -9.11 13.25
C PRO A 160 -31.16 -10.11 12.82
N VAL A 161 -30.82 -11.40 12.83
CA VAL A 161 -31.80 -12.47 12.71
C VAL A 161 -32.63 -12.45 13.99
N PHE A 162 -33.76 -11.77 13.94
CA PHE A 162 -34.85 -11.98 14.87
C PHE A 162 -35.49 -13.33 14.50
N ASP A 163 -35.00 -14.42 15.08
CA ASP A 163 -35.83 -15.52 15.59
C ASP A 163 -35.02 -16.60 16.35
N ILE A 164 -35.27 -16.65 17.67
CA ILE A 164 -35.52 -17.82 18.53
C ILE A 164 -34.59 -19.08 18.44
N GLN A 165 -33.93 -19.38 19.57
CA GLN A 165 -33.50 -20.72 20.07
C GLN A 165 -32.17 -21.41 19.64
N LEU A 166 -31.18 -20.73 19.05
CA LEU A 166 -29.79 -21.25 18.97
C LEU A 166 -28.75 -20.19 19.39
N VAL A 167 -28.69 -19.86 20.69
CA VAL A 167 -28.11 -18.57 21.16
C VAL A 167 -26.65 -18.63 21.64
N ALA A 168 -26.11 -19.79 22.04
CA ALA A 168 -24.74 -19.88 22.56
C ALA A 168 -23.67 -19.96 21.44
N ASP A 169 -23.68 -21.04 20.66
CA ASP A 169 -22.63 -21.31 19.68
C ASP A 169 -22.67 -20.33 18.48
N SER A 170 -23.86 -19.91 18.07
CA SER A 170 -24.03 -18.95 16.96
C SER A 170 -23.48 -17.56 17.31
N ALA A 171 -23.61 -17.12 18.57
CA ALA A 171 -23.09 -15.85 19.05
C ALA A 171 -21.56 -15.86 19.08
N LEU A 172 -20.94 -16.94 19.56
CA LEU A 172 -19.48 -17.07 19.62
C LEU A 172 -18.86 -17.15 18.21
N VAL A 173 -19.47 -17.92 17.30
CA VAL A 173 -19.06 -17.94 15.88
C VAL A 173 -19.21 -16.54 15.25
N ARG A 174 -20.34 -15.85 15.44
CA ARG A 174 -20.55 -14.49 14.91
C ARG A 174 -19.53 -13.48 15.44
N MET A 175 -19.20 -13.52 16.73
CA MET A 175 -18.18 -12.66 17.32
C MET A 175 -16.78 -12.93 16.75
N SER A 176 -16.43 -14.19 16.50
CA SER A 176 -15.15 -14.54 15.86
C SER A 176 -15.08 -14.05 14.40
N PHE A 177 -16.18 -14.19 13.65
CA PHE A 177 -16.29 -13.73 12.28
C PHE A 177 -16.17 -12.21 12.17
N ASP A 178 -16.91 -11.45 12.99
CA ASP A 178 -16.83 -9.99 13.02
C ASP A 178 -15.41 -9.52 13.39
N ALA A 179 -14.70 -10.23 14.28
CA ALA A 179 -13.32 -9.90 14.66
C ALA A 179 -12.30 -10.18 13.52
N GLU A 180 -12.43 -11.30 12.81
CA GLU A 180 -11.63 -11.61 11.63
C GLU A 180 -11.87 -10.59 10.51
N LEU A 181 -13.13 -10.22 10.27
CA LEU A 181 -13.53 -9.23 9.29
C LEU A 181 -12.92 -7.85 9.60
N GLN A 182 -12.98 -7.39 10.84
CA GLN A 182 -12.36 -6.12 11.27
C GLN A 182 -10.82 -6.14 11.13
N LYS A 183 -10.18 -7.30 11.35
CA LYS A 183 -8.75 -7.47 11.09
C LYS A 183 -8.43 -7.34 9.60
N LEU A 184 -9.22 -7.96 8.71
CA LEU A 184 -9.03 -7.88 7.27
C LEU A 184 -9.31 -6.47 6.71
N ILE A 185 -10.33 -5.77 7.22
CA ILE A 185 -10.57 -4.35 6.87
C ILE A 185 -9.35 -3.50 7.26
N LEU A 186 -8.80 -3.68 8.46
CA LEU A 186 -7.60 -2.96 8.90
C LEU A 186 -6.38 -3.29 8.02
N GLU A 187 -6.19 -4.55 7.64
CA GLU A 187 -5.10 -4.97 6.74
C GLU A 187 -5.28 -4.40 5.33
N TYR A 188 -6.51 -4.37 4.81
CA TYR A 188 -6.86 -3.68 3.56
C TYR A 188 -6.50 -2.20 3.63
N THR A 189 -6.96 -1.46 4.64
CA THR A 189 -6.68 -0.02 4.77
C THR A 189 -5.18 0.27 4.92
N ASN A 190 -4.44 -0.56 5.67
CA ASN A 190 -2.99 -0.43 5.81
C ASN A 190 -2.28 -0.65 4.45
N THR A 191 -2.70 -1.67 3.70
CA THR A 191 -2.11 -1.99 2.38
C THR A 191 -2.50 -0.94 1.34
N ALA A 192 -3.72 -0.42 1.39
CA ALA A 192 -4.20 0.65 0.54
C ALA A 192 -3.45 1.97 0.79
N THR A 193 -3.20 2.29 2.06
CA THR A 193 -2.33 3.41 2.49
C THR A 193 -0.92 3.25 1.92
N ALA A 194 -0.34 2.03 1.97
CA ALA A 194 0.97 1.77 1.38
C ALA A 194 0.96 1.99 -0.14
N LEU A 195 -0.06 1.54 -0.88
CA LEU A 195 -0.13 1.74 -2.33
C LEU A 195 -0.37 3.19 -2.72
N LEU A 196 -1.22 3.90 -1.99
CA LEU A 196 -1.44 5.34 -2.21
C LEU A 196 -0.15 6.13 -2.00
N TYR A 197 0.66 5.76 -1.00
CA TYR A 197 2.00 6.32 -0.80
C TYR A 197 2.92 6.05 -2.01
N GLU A 198 3.00 4.82 -2.52
CA GLU A 198 3.85 4.53 -3.69
C GLU A 198 3.38 5.33 -4.92
N ILE A 199 2.07 5.50 -5.12
CA ILE A 199 1.51 6.32 -6.21
C ILE A 199 1.86 7.81 -6.00
N LEU A 200 1.77 8.34 -4.77
CA LEU A 200 2.19 9.72 -4.45
C LEU A 200 3.66 9.98 -4.80
N LEU A 201 4.56 9.01 -4.60
CA LEU A 201 5.96 9.13 -5.03
C LEU A 201 6.09 9.28 -6.55
N VAL A 202 5.30 8.54 -7.34
CA VAL A 202 5.28 8.68 -8.80
C VAL A 202 4.82 10.08 -9.21
N PHE A 203 3.77 10.62 -8.57
CA PHE A 203 3.33 11.99 -8.80
C PHE A 203 4.31 13.05 -8.28
N GLN A 204 5.14 12.74 -7.29
CA GLN A 204 6.21 13.63 -6.83
C GLN A 204 7.36 13.68 -7.85
N GLN A 205 7.79 12.52 -8.37
CA GLN A 205 8.89 12.37 -9.35
C GLN A 205 8.67 13.23 -10.61
N GLY A 206 7.42 13.34 -11.08
CA GLY A 206 7.07 14.22 -12.20
C GLY A 206 7.28 15.72 -11.94
N ASN A 207 7.19 16.21 -10.69
CA ASN A 207 7.49 17.61 -10.37
C ASN A 207 8.99 17.91 -10.28
N LEU A 208 9.84 16.89 -10.11
CA LEU A 208 11.30 17.03 -10.01
C LEU A 208 11.99 17.08 -11.39
N GLY A 209 11.23 17.19 -12.48
CA GLY A 209 11.76 17.18 -13.86
C GLY A 209 12.26 15.81 -14.34
N LEU A 210 12.18 14.78 -13.49
CA LEU A 210 12.60 13.39 -13.79
C LEU A 210 11.49 12.54 -14.42
N GLY A 211 10.40 13.16 -14.85
CA GLY A 211 9.25 12.48 -15.45
C GLY A 211 8.49 13.36 -16.43
N SER A 212 7.49 12.78 -17.09
CA SER A 212 6.59 13.53 -17.97
C SER A 212 5.74 14.51 -17.16
N THR A 213 5.53 15.72 -17.69
CA THR A 213 4.62 16.77 -17.15
C THR A 213 3.18 16.31 -16.90
N LYS A 214 2.83 15.10 -17.35
CA LYS A 214 1.55 14.41 -17.11
C LYS A 214 1.30 14.03 -15.64
N PHE A 215 2.31 14.03 -14.77
CA PHE A 215 2.22 13.61 -13.37
C PHE A 215 2.64 14.75 -12.42
N ALA A 216 1.69 15.55 -11.98
CA ALA A 216 1.90 16.61 -10.98
C ALA A 216 1.17 16.29 -9.67
N ILE A 217 1.79 16.55 -8.52
CA ILE A 217 1.20 16.23 -7.20
C ILE A 217 -0.04 17.09 -6.90
N SER A 218 -0.06 18.33 -7.40
CA SER A 218 -1.21 19.24 -7.34
C SER A 218 -2.44 18.67 -8.07
N TRP A 219 -2.25 18.00 -9.20
CA TRP A 219 -3.33 17.39 -9.97
C TRP A 219 -3.88 16.14 -9.28
N MET A 220 -3.00 15.29 -8.73
CA MET A 220 -3.44 14.16 -7.89
C MET A 220 -4.24 14.64 -6.67
N MET A 221 -3.79 15.71 -6.00
CA MET A 221 -4.48 16.26 -4.83
C MET A 221 -5.83 16.89 -5.19
N SER A 222 -5.91 17.62 -6.30
CA SER A 222 -7.18 18.15 -6.83
C SER A 222 -8.16 17.02 -7.17
N PHE A 223 -7.68 15.92 -7.76
CA PHE A 223 -8.52 14.72 -7.97
C PHE A 223 -9.00 14.12 -6.65
N LEU A 224 -8.09 13.85 -5.70
CA LEU A 224 -8.46 13.26 -4.40
C LEU A 224 -9.47 14.14 -3.64
N GLN A 225 -9.32 15.46 -3.65
CA GLN A 225 -10.28 16.41 -3.09
C GLN A 225 -11.68 16.29 -3.70
N SER A 226 -11.79 15.94 -4.99
CA SER A 226 -13.07 15.79 -5.68
C SER A 226 -13.81 14.48 -5.36
N CYS A 227 -13.14 13.51 -4.70
CA CYS A 227 -13.70 12.21 -4.36
C CYS A 227 -14.25 12.21 -2.93
N PRO A 228 -15.58 12.04 -2.70
CA PRO A 228 -16.17 12.08 -1.35
C PRO A 228 -15.50 11.20 -0.28
N PRO A 229 -15.00 9.97 -0.56
CA PRO A 229 -14.36 9.12 0.45
C PRO A 229 -13.07 9.70 1.05
N ILE A 230 -12.42 10.69 0.42
CA ILE A 230 -11.12 11.22 0.88
C ILE A 230 -11.15 11.72 2.32
N ILE A 231 -12.27 12.29 2.76
CA ILE A 231 -12.45 12.83 4.10
C ILE A 231 -12.42 11.70 5.13
N THR A 232 -13.20 10.64 4.90
CA THR A 232 -13.22 9.42 5.73
C THR A 232 -11.87 8.72 5.72
N PHE A 233 -11.18 8.68 4.58
CA PHE A 233 -9.85 8.12 4.45
C PHE A 233 -8.81 8.88 5.30
N VAL A 234 -8.76 10.22 5.21
CA VAL A 234 -7.87 11.06 6.03
C VAL A 234 -8.19 10.90 7.52
N ALA A 235 -9.47 10.87 7.89
CA ALA A 235 -9.91 10.58 9.25
C ALA A 235 -9.40 9.22 9.75
N SER A 236 -9.44 8.19 8.90
CA SER A 236 -8.93 6.85 9.23
C SER A 236 -7.41 6.86 9.44
N ILE A 237 -6.65 7.60 8.64
CA ILE A 237 -5.20 7.76 8.81
C ILE A 237 -4.90 8.42 10.16
N VAL A 238 -5.54 9.55 10.49
CA VAL A 238 -5.30 10.24 11.77
C VAL A 238 -5.62 9.31 12.95
N LYS A 239 -6.75 8.60 12.90
CA LYS A 239 -7.13 7.61 13.92
C LYS A 239 -6.11 6.48 14.07
N GLN A 240 -5.52 5.99 12.97
CA GLN A 240 -4.46 4.98 13.00
C GLN A 240 -3.15 5.53 13.58
N VAL A 241 -2.75 6.75 13.20
CA VAL A 241 -1.56 7.43 13.75
C VAL A 241 -1.71 7.64 15.27
N VAL A 242 -2.86 8.15 15.73
CA VAL A 242 -3.18 8.28 17.17
C VAL A 242 -3.10 6.94 17.88
N ARG A 243 -3.66 5.87 17.29
CA ARG A 243 -3.60 4.51 17.87
C ARG A 243 -2.16 3.99 17.96
N GLY A 244 -1.33 4.28 16.97
CA GLY A 244 0.09 3.90 16.94
C GLY A 244 0.96 4.66 17.95
N LEU A 245 0.63 5.93 18.22
CA LEU A 245 1.40 6.80 19.12
C LEU A 245 0.89 6.85 20.58
N SER A 246 -0.38 6.54 20.82
CA SER A 246 -1.01 6.47 22.16
C SER A 246 -0.22 5.60 23.15
N ALA A 247 -0.42 5.78 24.46
CA ALA A 247 0.44 5.24 25.51
C ALA A 247 0.29 3.71 25.79
N SER A 248 0.76 2.85 24.88
CA SER A 248 1.17 1.47 25.27
C SER A 248 2.69 1.33 25.24
N PHE A 249 3.25 0.57 26.17
CA PHE A 249 4.72 0.41 26.34
C PHE A 249 5.39 -0.43 25.23
N GLN A 250 4.63 -0.90 24.25
CA GLN A 250 5.14 -1.74 23.16
C GLN A 250 5.82 -0.87 22.09
N LEU A 251 7.01 -1.27 21.65
CA LEU A 251 7.68 -0.64 20.51
C LEU A 251 6.96 -0.99 19.20
N LEU A 252 6.99 -0.07 18.23
CA LEU A 252 6.47 -0.33 16.89
C LEU A 252 7.30 -1.43 16.21
N THR A 253 6.62 -2.38 15.57
CA THR A 253 7.26 -3.35 14.66
C THR A 253 7.80 -2.65 13.41
N PRO A 254 8.73 -3.28 12.64
CA PRO A 254 9.27 -2.66 11.42
C PRO A 254 8.17 -2.30 10.41
N CYS A 255 7.18 -3.16 10.21
CA CYS A 255 6.05 -2.91 9.32
C CYS A 255 5.18 -1.72 9.77
N GLN A 256 4.95 -1.58 11.09
CA GLN A 256 4.22 -0.45 11.65
C GLN A 256 5.02 0.86 11.54
N ALA A 257 6.35 0.82 11.72
CA ALA A 257 7.20 1.98 11.54
C ALA A 257 7.21 2.48 10.09
N VAL A 258 7.22 1.56 9.11
CA VAL A 258 7.07 1.90 7.68
C VAL A 258 5.68 2.48 7.40
N LEU A 259 4.60 1.85 7.90
CA LEU A 259 3.24 2.36 7.72
C LEU A 259 3.07 3.77 8.33
N LEU A 260 3.65 4.01 9.52
CA LEU A 260 3.61 5.32 10.18
C LEU A 260 4.30 6.40 9.34
N TYR A 261 5.45 6.09 8.73
CA TYR A 261 6.11 6.99 7.77
C TYR A 261 5.20 7.28 6.56
N GLN A 262 4.59 6.25 5.97
CA GLN A 262 3.70 6.40 4.81
C GLN A 262 2.46 7.25 5.15
N GLN A 263 1.87 7.06 6.32
CA GLN A 263 0.76 7.86 6.85
C GLN A 263 1.15 9.33 7.00
N PHE A 264 2.28 9.65 7.64
CA PHE A 264 2.75 11.04 7.75
C PHE A 264 3.10 11.65 6.40
N TYR A 265 3.57 10.85 5.44
CA TYR A 265 3.87 11.32 4.09
C TYR A 265 2.60 11.74 3.35
N ILE A 266 1.52 10.94 3.46
CA ILE A 266 0.20 11.29 2.94
C ILE A 266 -0.32 12.55 3.62
N LEU A 267 -0.29 12.64 4.97
CA LEU A 267 -0.74 13.81 5.72
C LEU A 267 0.02 15.10 5.32
N LYS A 268 1.36 15.05 5.25
CA LYS A 268 2.19 16.16 4.74
C LYS A 268 1.78 16.58 3.33
N SER A 269 1.47 15.61 2.46
CA SER A 269 1.08 15.88 1.08
C SER A 269 -0.29 16.56 1.01
N CYS A 270 -1.26 16.10 1.80
CA CYS A 270 -2.57 16.76 1.96
C CYS A 270 -2.40 18.20 2.49
N LEU A 271 -1.62 18.38 3.56
CA LEU A 271 -1.37 19.69 4.18
C LEU A 271 -0.68 20.70 3.26
N ARG A 272 0.26 20.26 2.40
CA ARG A 272 0.99 21.15 1.48
C ARG A 272 0.27 21.46 0.18
N HIS A 273 -0.45 20.50 -0.37
CA HIS A 273 -0.92 20.56 -1.76
C HIS A 273 -2.45 20.69 -1.90
N SER A 274 -3.19 20.65 -0.79
CA SER A 274 -4.65 20.77 -0.77
C SER A 274 -5.09 21.71 0.36
N ARG A 275 -5.63 22.89 0.01
CA ARG A 275 -6.17 23.85 1.01
C ARG A 275 -7.32 23.23 1.80
N THR A 276 -8.28 22.61 1.12
CA THR A 276 -9.47 21.99 1.75
C THR A 276 -9.12 20.87 2.72
N LEU A 277 -8.18 19.97 2.38
CA LEU A 277 -7.75 18.92 3.30
C LEU A 277 -6.89 19.48 4.43
N ALA A 278 -6.08 20.51 4.18
CA ALA A 278 -5.33 21.18 5.23
C ALA A 278 -6.25 21.86 6.27
N GLU A 279 -7.27 22.59 5.81
CA GLU A 279 -8.31 23.19 6.66
C GLU A 279 -9.10 22.11 7.41
N TYR A 280 -9.50 21.03 6.72
CA TYR A 280 -10.18 19.90 7.37
C TYR A 280 -9.32 19.29 8.50
N ILE A 281 -8.04 19.02 8.25
CA ILE A 281 -7.12 18.46 9.26
C ILE A 281 -6.93 19.45 10.43
N LYS A 282 -6.66 20.73 10.14
CA LYS A 282 -6.47 21.77 11.17
C LYS A 282 -7.71 22.00 12.02
N ASN A 283 -8.91 21.93 11.45
CA ASN A 283 -10.15 22.23 12.16
C ASN A 283 -10.67 21.04 12.99
N ASN A 284 -10.47 19.80 12.52
CA ASN A 284 -11.06 18.61 13.14
C ASN A 284 -10.09 17.80 14.01
N TYR A 285 -8.77 17.92 13.78
CA TYR A 285 -7.77 17.06 14.44
C TYR A 285 -6.71 17.82 15.26
N ARG A 286 -6.92 19.12 15.53
CA ARG A 286 -5.97 19.97 16.26
C ARG A 286 -5.59 19.41 17.62
N GLU A 287 -6.58 18.92 18.37
CA GLU A 287 -6.37 18.40 19.72
C GLU A 287 -5.68 17.03 19.68
N GLU A 288 -5.91 16.21 18.65
CA GLU A 288 -5.15 14.98 18.42
C GLU A 288 -3.68 15.26 18.14
N PHE A 289 -3.39 16.28 17.34
CA PHE A 289 -2.02 16.77 17.13
C PHE A 289 -1.40 17.34 18.40
N ARG A 290 -2.20 17.96 19.27
CA ARG A 290 -1.74 18.51 20.55
C ARG A 290 -1.44 17.45 21.62
N TYR A 291 -2.30 16.45 21.79
CA TYR A 291 -2.25 15.52 22.93
C TYR A 291 -1.73 14.12 22.60
N PHE A 292 -1.80 13.66 21.36
CA PHE A 292 -1.40 12.28 20.99
C PHE A 292 -0.27 12.23 19.95
N ILE A 293 -0.26 13.15 18.98
CA ILE A 293 0.68 13.14 17.85
C ILE A 293 1.80 14.17 18.12
N HIS A 294 2.61 13.94 19.15
CA HIS A 294 3.71 14.84 19.56
C HIS A 294 5.08 14.15 19.66
N MET A 295 6.17 14.93 19.65
CA MET A 295 7.57 14.42 19.62
C MET A 295 7.89 13.37 20.70
N PRO A 296 7.56 13.59 22.00
CA PRO A 296 7.77 12.56 23.02
C PRO A 296 7.02 11.23 22.79
N ALA A 297 5.89 11.22 22.06
CA ALA A 297 5.17 9.98 21.77
C ALA A 297 5.88 9.19 20.68
N LEU A 298 6.34 9.87 19.60
CA LEU A 298 7.12 9.25 18.54
C LEU A 298 8.42 8.62 19.08
N GLN A 299 9.19 9.36 19.88
CA GLN A 299 10.47 8.90 20.43
C GLN A 299 10.32 7.70 21.38
N LYS A 300 9.20 7.60 22.12
CA LYS A 300 8.89 6.44 22.98
C LYS A 300 8.49 5.19 22.19
N ARG A 301 7.96 5.36 20.98
CA ARG A 301 7.35 4.29 20.18
C ARG A 301 8.25 3.76 19.07
N LEU A 302 9.09 4.61 18.47
CA LEU A 302 9.88 4.31 17.27
C LEU A 302 11.34 3.96 17.64
N PRO A 303 11.80 2.70 17.46
CA PRO A 303 13.15 2.29 17.81
C PRO A 303 14.25 3.03 17.05
N LEU A 304 15.29 3.48 17.76
CA LEU A 304 16.45 4.16 17.17
C LEU A 304 17.27 3.26 16.22
N CYS A 305 17.13 1.93 16.32
CA CYS A 305 17.81 0.97 15.45
C CYS A 305 17.19 0.81 14.05
N TYR A 306 16.01 1.37 13.79
CA TYR A 306 15.38 1.26 12.47
C TYR A 306 15.96 2.31 11.50
N PRO A 307 16.38 1.95 10.26
CA PRO A 307 16.90 2.90 9.29
C PRO A 307 15.93 4.04 8.94
N ILE A 308 14.62 3.80 9.06
CA ILE A 308 13.58 4.78 8.77
C ILE A 308 13.41 5.84 9.89
N THR A 309 14.03 5.66 11.06
CA THR A 309 13.74 6.50 12.24
C THR A 309 14.11 7.96 12.05
N GLN A 310 15.26 8.26 11.45
CA GLN A 310 15.64 9.64 11.13
C GLN A 310 14.72 10.26 10.06
N PRO A 311 14.46 9.62 8.89
CA PRO A 311 13.47 10.08 7.92
C PRO A 311 12.08 10.33 8.53
N THR A 312 11.55 9.40 9.33
CA THR A 312 10.25 9.56 10.01
C THR A 312 10.27 10.73 10.98
N THR A 313 11.33 10.92 11.75
CA THR A 313 11.44 12.03 12.70
C THR A 313 11.47 13.38 11.97
N GLN A 314 12.19 13.49 10.84
CA GLN A 314 12.21 14.71 10.02
C GLN A 314 10.85 14.99 9.38
N LEU A 315 10.25 13.98 8.76
CA LEU A 315 8.92 14.05 8.16
C LEU A 315 7.85 14.48 9.19
N PHE A 316 7.93 13.93 10.39
CA PHE A 316 7.04 14.25 11.51
C PHE A 316 7.19 15.71 11.98
N HIS A 317 8.42 16.24 12.08
CA HIS A 317 8.64 17.68 12.33
C HIS A 317 8.00 18.56 11.25
N GLU A 318 8.07 18.17 9.98
CA GLU A 318 7.42 18.90 8.89
C GLU A 318 5.89 18.86 8.99
N VAL A 319 5.30 17.74 9.42
CA VAL A 319 3.84 17.63 9.61
C VAL A 319 3.37 18.53 10.74
N LEU A 320 4.03 18.52 11.91
CA LEU A 320 3.61 19.38 13.05
C LEU A 320 3.63 20.86 12.67
N LYS A 321 4.72 21.33 12.05
CA LYS A 321 4.86 22.71 11.55
C LYS A 321 3.83 23.14 10.50
N LEU A 322 3.16 22.18 9.86
CA LEU A 322 2.09 22.44 8.89
C LEU A 322 0.70 22.44 9.54
N VAL A 323 0.52 21.82 10.71
CA VAL A 323 -0.74 21.78 11.46
C VAL A 323 -0.84 22.93 12.45
N GLU A 324 0.26 23.30 13.10
CA GLU A 324 0.42 24.53 13.91
C GLU A 324 -0.04 25.81 13.18
#